data_AF-A0A453I0V2-F1
#
_entry.id   AF-A0A453I0V2-F1
#
_cell.length_a   1.000
_cell.length_b   1.000
_cell.length_c   1.000
_cell.angle_alpha   90.00
_cell.angle_beta   90.00
_cell.angle_gamma   90.00
#
_symmetry.space_group_name_H-M   'P 1'
#
loop_
_entity.id
_entity.type
_entity.pdbx_description
1 polymer ?
#
loop_
_entity_poly.entity_id
_entity_poly.type
_entity_poly.pdbx_seq_one_letter_code
_entity_poly.pdbx_strand_id
1 'polypeptide(L)' 'MDRWLHAKGNTPPILHKALKSVALLVPWMICKHRNSCFFDNERPSLHTLVDRFKDDAHSWAQAGATGLRIVLPQTWDVH' A
#
# COMPACT_ATOMS: atom_id res chain seq x y z
N MET A 1 -8.28 20.62 23.58
CA MET A 1 -8.70 19.49 22.70
C MET A 1 -8.72 19.89 21.22
N ASP A 2 -8.57 21.18 20.93
CA ASP A 2 -8.90 21.84 19.67
C ASP A 2 -7.88 21.57 18.56
N ARG A 3 -6.61 21.35 18.93
CA ARG A 3 -5.53 21.05 17.97
C ARG A 3 -5.73 19.72 17.22
N TRP A 4 -6.32 18.72 17.88
CA TRP A 4 -6.63 17.41 17.27
C TRP A 4 -7.82 17.47 16.32
N LEU A 5 -8.86 18.24 16.70
CA LEU A 5 -10.03 18.46 15.84
C LEU A 5 -9.67 19.27 14.59
N HIS A 6 -8.80 20.29 14.74
CA HIS A 6 -8.30 21.09 13.61
C HIS A 6 -7.43 20.26 12.65
N ALA A 7 -6.57 19.37 13.16
CA ALA A 7 -5.78 18.47 12.32
C ALA A 7 -6.65 17.48 11.53
N LYS A 8 -7.73 16.98 12.15
CA LYS A 8 -8.70 16.08 11.51
C LYS A 8 -9.52 16.78 10.42
N GLY A 9 -9.84 18.06 10.59
CA GLY A 9 -10.53 18.88 9.58
C GLY A 9 -9.69 19.22 8.35
N ASN A 10 -8.37 19.30 8.51
CA ASN A 10 -7.43 19.66 7.43
C ASN A 10 -6.97 18.48 6.57
N THR A 11 -7.33 17.24 6.93
CA THR A 11 -6.94 16.07 6.16
C THR A 11 -8.04 15.75 5.15
N PRO A 12 -7.76 15.75 3.83
CA PRO A 12 -8.77 15.41 2.84
C PRO A 12 -9.38 14.03 3.16
N PRO A 13 -10.71 13.87 3.22
CA PRO A 13 -11.36 12.59 3.53
C PRO A 13 -10.88 11.44 2.63
N ILE A 14 -10.51 11.79 1.40
CA ILE A 14 -9.95 10.89 0.39
C ILE A 14 -8.63 10.26 0.84
N LEU A 15 -7.76 11.03 1.51
CA LEU A 15 -6.45 10.57 1.97
C LEU A 15 -6.60 9.63 3.17
N HIS A 16 -7.59 9.89 4.03
CA HIS A 16 -7.86 9.05 5.19
C HIS A 16 -8.41 7.67 4.80
N LYS A 17 -9.26 7.61 3.77
CA LYS A 17 -9.75 6.34 3.21
C LYS A 17 -8.61 5.56 2.53
N ALA A 18 -7.82 6.24 1.71
CA ALA A 18 -6.68 5.63 1.03
C ALA A 18 -5.62 5.10 2.03
N LEU A 19 -5.31 5.85 3.09
CA LEU A 19 -4.37 5.42 4.12
C LEU A 19 -4.85 4.17 4.86
N LYS A 20 -6.14 4.09 5.21
CA LYS A 20 -6.73 2.88 5.80
C LYS A 20 -6.63 1.68 4.86
N SER A 21 -6.89 1.88 3.57
CA SER A 21 -6.72 0.82 2.57
C SER A 21 -5.28 0.35 2.48
N VAL A 22 -4.29 1.26 2.44
CA VAL A 22 -2.87 0.89 2.41
C VAL A 22 -2.45 0.15 3.68
N ALA A 23 -2.91 0.59 4.86
CA ALA A 23 -2.61 -0.06 6.13
C ALA A 23 -3.15 -1.50 6.24
N LEU A 24 -4.20 -1.85 5.47
CA LEU A 24 -4.71 -3.22 5.38
C LEU A 24 -4.02 -4.02 4.26
N LEU A 25 -3.71 -3.36 3.14
CA LEU A 25 -3.10 -3.98 1.97
C LEU A 25 -1.65 -4.42 2.22
N VAL A 26 -0.86 -3.62 2.94
CA VAL A 26 0.56 -3.92 3.20
C VAL A 26 0.71 -5.23 4.01
N PRO A 27 0.05 -5.42 5.17
CA PRO A 27 0.09 -6.69 5.88
C PRO A 27 -0.44 -7.87 5.05
N TRP A 28 -1.51 -7.66 4.28
CA TRP A 28 -2.07 -8.71 3.42
C TRP A 28 -1.09 -9.19 2.35
N MET A 29 -0.39 -8.28 1.68
CA MET A 29 0.64 -8.64 0.69
C MET A 29 1.86 -9.32 1.31
N ILE A 30 2.29 -8.90 2.50
CA ILE A 30 3.36 -9.58 3.24
C ILE A 30 2.95 -11.03 3.55
N CYS A 31 1.73 -11.23 4.06
CA CYS A 31 1.21 -12.57 4.33
C CYS A 31 1.11 -13.42 3.04
N LYS A 32 0.66 -12.84 1.92
CA LYS A 32 0.59 -13.52 0.62
C LYS A 32 1.98 -13.97 0.14
N HIS A 33 2.99 -13.11 0.22
CA HIS A 33 4.37 -13.47 -0.16
C HIS A 33 4.98 -14.52 0.77
N ARG A 34 4.71 -14.44 2.08
CA ARG A 34 5.13 -15.47 3.04
C ARG A 34 4.49 -16.83 2.72
N ASN A 35 3.24 -16.84 2.28
CA ASN A 35 2.59 -18.06 1.82
C ASN A 35 3.28 -18.62 0.56
N SER A 36 3.57 -17.80 -0.46
CA SER A 36 4.31 -18.29 -1.65
C SER A 36 5.72 -18.79 -1.30
N CYS A 37 6.43 -18.13 -0.40
CA CYS A 37 7.73 -18.60 0.08
C CYS A 37 7.62 -19.98 0.76
N PHE A 38 6.57 -20.19 1.54
CA PHE A 38 6.34 -21.43 2.28
C PHE A 38 5.81 -22.57 1.39
N PHE A 39 4.89 -22.28 0.46
CA PHE A 39 4.22 -23.28 -0.37
C PHE A 39 4.95 -23.57 -1.69
N ASP A 40 5.52 -22.54 -2.32
CA ASP A 40 6.12 -22.63 -3.66
C ASP A 40 7.66 -22.74 -3.59
N ASN A 41 8.23 -22.81 -2.38
CA ASN A 41 9.68 -22.82 -2.12
C ASN A 41 10.40 -21.61 -2.77
N GLU A 42 9.66 -20.52 -2.99
CA GLU A 42 10.21 -19.25 -3.48
C GLU A 42 11.18 -18.67 -2.43
N ARG A 43 12.31 -18.13 -2.89
CA ARG A 43 13.24 -17.46 -1.99
C ARG A 43 12.62 -16.15 -1.49
N PRO A 44 12.65 -15.86 -0.17
CA PRO A 44 12.16 -14.60 0.34
C PRO A 44 13.01 -13.47 -0.25
N SER A 45 12.38 -12.53 -0.95
CA SER A 45 13.05 -11.44 -1.64
C SER A 45 12.24 -10.18 -1.49
N LEU A 46 12.85 -9.17 -0.85
CA LEU A 46 12.24 -7.86 -0.69
C LEU A 46 11.97 -7.20 -2.05
N HIS A 47 12.87 -7.37 -3.02
CA HIS A 47 12.70 -6.83 -4.36
C HIS A 47 11.48 -7.46 -5.05
N THR A 48 11.34 -8.78 -4.97
CA THR A 48 10.20 -9.50 -5.55
C THR A 48 8.88 -9.11 -4.85
N LEU A 49 8.90 -8.89 -3.54
CA LEU A 49 7.76 -8.39 -2.79
C LEU A 49 7.35 -6.97 -3.25
N VAL A 50 8.33 -6.07 -3.44
CA VAL A 50 8.11 -4.69 -3.88
C VAL A 50 7.61 -4.63 -5.33
N ASP A 51 8.12 -5.48 -6.22
CA ASP A 51 7.64 -5.53 -7.61
C ASP A 51 6.20 -6.04 -7.69
N ARG A 52 5.86 -7.12 -6.97
CA ARG A 52 4.47 -7.61 -6.90
C ARG A 52 3.53 -6.57 -6.28
N PHE A 53 4.02 -5.82 -5.30
CA PHE A 53 3.28 -4.71 -4.72
C PHE A 53 2.98 -3.60 -5.74
N LYS A 54 3.93 -3.26 -6.60
CA LYS A 54 3.74 -2.26 -7.68
C LYS A 54 2.71 -2.76 -8.70
N ASP A 55 2.81 -4.02 -9.12
CA ASP A 55 1.86 -4.62 -10.07
C ASP A 55 0.44 -4.65 -9.50
N ASP A 56 0.28 -5.07 -8.24
CA ASP A 56 -1.01 -5.04 -7.55
C ASP A 56 -1.50 -3.59 -7.42
N ALA A 57 -0.68 -2.64 -6.98
CA ALA A 57 -1.06 -1.23 -6.89
C ALA A 57 -1.54 -0.65 -8.22
N HIS A 58 -0.86 -1.01 -9.32
CA HIS A 58 -1.23 -0.59 -10.67
C HIS A 58 -2.57 -1.20 -11.11
N SER A 59 -2.76 -2.50 -10.90
CA SER A 59 -4.03 -3.18 -11.20
C SER A 59 -5.20 -2.58 -10.42
N TRP A 60 -5.00 -2.18 -9.17
CA TRP A 60 -6.04 -1.58 -8.34
C TRP A 60 -6.35 -0.14 -8.77
N ALA A 61 -5.33 0.62 -9.18
CA ALA A 61 -5.54 1.94 -9.76
C ALA A 61 -6.36 1.87 -11.06
N GLN A 62 -6.12 0.87 -11.91
CA GLN A 62 -6.92 0.61 -13.11
C GLN A 62 -8.37 0.21 -12.77
N ALA A 63 -8.58 -0.52 -11.66
CA ALA A 63 -9.90 -0.88 -11.14
C ALA A 63 -10.65 0.28 -10.44
N GLY A 64 -10.15 1.51 -10.51
CA GLY A 64 -10.81 2.71 -9.97
C GLY A 64 -10.39 3.10 -8.56
N ALA A 65 -9.41 2.43 -7.96
CA ALA A 65 -8.81 2.83 -6.68
C ALA A 65 -7.76 3.94 -6.86
N THR A 66 -8.12 5.02 -7.58
CA THR A 66 -7.22 6.11 -7.99
C THR A 66 -6.49 6.79 -6.82
N GLY A 67 -7.08 6.75 -5.61
CA GLY A 67 -6.45 7.25 -4.38
C GLY A 67 -5.19 6.49 -3.96
N LEU A 68 -5.02 5.23 -4.38
CA LEU A 68 -3.80 4.47 -4.14
C LEU A 68 -2.60 5.06 -4.90
N ARG A 69 -2.82 5.64 -6.09
CA ARG A 69 -1.77 6.34 -6.85
C ARG A 69 -1.22 7.57 -6.11
N ILE A 70 -2.00 8.15 -5.22
CA ILE A 70 -1.63 9.35 -4.44
C ILE A 70 -0.86 8.95 -3.17
N VAL A 71 -1.19 7.80 -2.57
CA VAL A 71 -0.59 7.35 -1.31
C VAL A 71 0.62 6.46 -1.51
N LEU A 72 0.70 5.75 -2.64
CA LEU A 72 1.83 4.89 -2.98
C LEU A 72 2.82 5.68 -3.84
N PRO A 73 4.09 5.79 -3.41
CA PRO A 73 5.10 6.47 -4.21
C PRO A 73 5.27 5.73 -5.54
N GLN A 74 5.22 6.50 -6.63
CA GLN A 74 5.40 6.01 -8.00
C GLN A 74 6.80 5.42 -8.21
N THR A 75 7.77 5.89 -7.42
CA THR A 75 9.15 5.45 -7.43
C THR A 75 9.60 5.32 -5.97
N TRP A 76 9.95 4.11 -5.55
CA TRP A 76 10.69 3.89 -4.31
C TRP A 76 12.18 4.08 -4.59
N ASP A 77 12.56 5.32 -4.91
CA ASP A 77 13.97 5.69 -5.02
C ASP A 77 14.50 5.85 -3.59
N VAL A 78 15.01 4.76 -3.03
CA VAL A 78 15.80 4.78 -1.80
C VAL A 78 17.21 5.18 -2.19
N HIS A 79 17.43 6.49 -2.21
CA HIS A 79 18.76 7.07 -2.10
C HIS A 79 19.16 7.23 -0.63
#